data_AF-A0A2U9PLF4-F1
#
_entry.id   AF-A0A2U9PLF4-F1
#
_cell.length_a   1.000
_cell.length_b   1.000
_cell.length_c   1.000
_cell.angle_alpha   90.00
_cell.angle_beta   90.00
_cell.angle_gamma   90.00
#
_symmetry.space_group_name_H-M   'P 1'
#
loop_
_entity.id
_entity.type
_entity.pdbx_description
1 polymer ?
#
loop_
_entity_poly.entity_id
_entity_poly.type
_entity_poly.pdbx_seq_one_letter_code
_entity_poly.pdbx_strand_id
1 'polypeptide(L)'
;MAYADTDDVIARLGRPLTDDEETQVETFLEDAEIEIRSRIPDLDDKAEDEDYLKRVIKVEASAVTRLIRNPDGYIGETDGNYSYQLNWRLNTGAIEITDKEWAQLGLSRSVGLLDVRPLTPGERARAASEATGWIHTRSCSAGT
;
A
#
# COMPACT_ATOMS: atom_id res chain seq x y z
N MET A 1 -18.72 7.32 -0.44
CA MET A 1 -19.34 6.01 -0.66
C MET A 1 -18.24 5.08 -1.09
N ALA A 2 -18.15 3.92 -0.45
CA ALA A 2 -17.19 2.89 -0.78
C ALA A 2 -17.54 2.24 -2.13
N TYR A 3 -16.53 1.70 -2.82
CA TYR A 3 -16.76 0.95 -4.06
C TYR A 3 -17.29 -0.46 -3.80
N ALA A 4 -16.89 -1.10 -2.70
CA ALA A 4 -17.47 -2.37 -2.25
C ALA A 4 -18.82 -2.18 -1.56
N ASP A 5 -19.68 -3.19 -1.69
CA ASP A 5 -20.99 -3.26 -1.01
C ASP A 5 -21.05 -4.41 0.02
N THR A 6 -22.20 -4.52 0.67
CA THR A 6 -22.48 -5.57 1.66
C THR A 6 -22.50 -6.96 1.03
N ASP A 7 -22.96 -7.09 -0.22
CA ASP A 7 -23.02 -8.37 -0.95
C ASP A 7 -21.61 -8.93 -1.22
N ASP A 8 -20.64 -8.06 -1.52
CA ASP A 8 -19.23 -8.38 -1.66
C ASP A 8 -18.63 -8.98 -0.38
N VAL A 9 -19.06 -8.48 0.78
CA VAL A 9 -18.65 -8.99 2.09
C VAL A 9 -19.30 -10.34 2.36
N ILE A 10 -20.61 -10.47 2.13
CA ILE A 10 -21.36 -11.74 2.29
C ILE A 10 -20.73 -12.85 1.43
N ALA A 11 -20.44 -12.56 0.17
CA ALA A 11 -19.84 -13.50 -0.77
C ALA A 11 -18.49 -14.05 -0.28
N ARG A 12 -17.70 -13.24 0.43
CA ARG A 12 -16.39 -13.62 0.98
C ARG A 12 -16.48 -14.26 2.36
N LEU A 13 -17.46 -13.82 3.16
CA LEU A 13 -17.68 -14.35 4.50
C LEU A 13 -18.18 -15.80 4.43
N GLY A 14 -19.02 -16.12 3.44
CA GLY A 14 -19.58 -17.46 3.20
C GLY A 14 -20.78 -17.80 4.10
N ARG A 15 -21.33 -16.80 4.79
CA ARG A 15 -22.57 -16.86 5.57
C ARG A 15 -23.33 -15.54 5.42
N PRO A 16 -24.66 -15.52 5.61
CA PRO A 16 -25.39 -14.26 5.75
C PRO A 16 -24.89 -13.48 6.98
N LEU A 17 -24.98 -12.16 6.90
CA LEU A 17 -24.73 -11.25 8.01
C LEU A 17 -25.93 -11.23 8.95
N THR A 18 -25.70 -10.96 10.23
CA THR A 18 -26.77 -10.61 11.16
C THR A 18 -27.16 -9.13 11.01
N ASP A 19 -28.36 -8.74 11.45
CA ASP A 19 -28.83 -7.35 11.39
C ASP A 19 -27.85 -6.35 12.05
N ASP A 20 -27.20 -6.76 13.16
CA ASP A 20 -26.17 -5.96 13.83
C ASP A 20 -24.87 -5.86 13.02
N GLU A 21 -24.50 -6.92 12.29
CA GLU A 21 -23.31 -6.94 11.43
C GLU A 21 -23.53 -6.09 10.16
N GLU A 22 -24.73 -6.09 9.56
CA GLU A 22 -25.04 -5.29 8.36
C GLU A 22 -24.81 -3.80 8.58
N THR A 23 -25.31 -3.26 9.70
CA THR A 23 -25.13 -1.83 10.04
C THR A 23 -23.64 -1.49 10.24
N GLN A 24 -22.87 -2.42 10.80
CA GLN A 24 -21.44 -2.24 11.04
C GLN A 24 -20.63 -2.35 9.75
N VAL A 25 -21.01 -3.24 8.83
CA VAL A 25 -20.35 -3.46 7.54
C VAL A 25 -20.30 -2.19 6.72
N GLU A 26 -21.44 -1.48 6.61
CA GLU A 26 -21.49 -0.22 5.85
C GLU A 26 -20.50 0.81 6.42
N THR A 27 -20.47 0.95 7.75
CA THR A 27 -19.53 1.86 8.43
C THR A 27 -18.08 1.46 8.17
N PHE A 28 -17.76 0.17 8.27
CA PHE A 28 -16.40 -0.31 8.04
C PHE A 28 -15.95 -0.20 6.58
N LEU A 29 -16.86 -0.36 5.62
CA LEU A 29 -16.59 -0.12 4.21
C LEU A 29 -16.25 1.35 3.95
N GLU A 30 -16.99 2.28 4.56
CA GLU A 30 -16.67 3.71 4.47
C GLU A 30 -15.32 4.06 5.10
N ASP A 31 -15.01 3.50 6.27
CA ASP A 31 -13.71 3.70 6.91
C ASP A 31 -12.56 3.16 6.03
N ALA A 32 -12.75 2.00 5.39
CA ALA A 32 -11.76 1.43 4.47
C ALA A 32 -11.52 2.34 3.26
N GLU A 33 -12.59 2.86 2.66
CA GLU A 33 -12.53 3.79 1.52
C GLU A 33 -11.78 5.08 1.93
N ILE A 34 -12.04 5.62 3.12
CA ILE A 34 -11.35 6.81 3.64
C ILE A 34 -9.85 6.55 3.76
N GLU A 35 -9.45 5.41 4.31
CA GLU A 35 -8.03 5.03 4.44
C GLU A 35 -7.36 4.86 3.06
N ILE A 36 -8.05 4.23 2.10
CA ILE A 36 -7.56 4.06 0.73
C ILE A 36 -7.41 5.42 0.04
N ARG A 37 -8.43 6.29 0.09
CA ARG A 37 -8.40 7.64 -0.49
C ARG A 37 -7.33 8.53 0.14
N SER A 38 -7.13 8.42 1.45
CA SER A 38 -6.10 9.16 2.19
C SER A 38 -4.70 8.86 1.64
N ARG A 39 -4.47 7.63 1.18
CA ARG A 39 -3.18 7.19 0.62
C ARG A 39 -3.09 7.30 -0.90
N ILE A 40 -4.22 7.19 -1.60
CA ILE A 40 -4.36 7.25 -3.06
C ILE A 40 -5.37 8.35 -3.38
N PRO A 41 -4.95 9.63 -3.47
CA PRO A 41 -5.86 10.75 -3.71
C PRO A 41 -6.49 10.71 -5.12
N ASP A 42 -5.84 10.05 -6.09
CA ASP A 42 -6.31 9.83 -7.46
C ASP A 42 -7.06 8.49 -7.63
N LEU A 43 -7.69 7.99 -6.55
CA LEU A 43 -8.40 6.71 -6.56
C LEU A 43 -9.50 6.66 -7.62
N ASP A 44 -10.30 7.73 -7.73
CA ASP A 44 -11.44 7.81 -8.64
C ASP A 44 -11.00 7.71 -10.11
N ASP A 45 -9.86 8.30 -10.48
CA ASP A 45 -9.28 8.20 -11.83
C ASP A 45 -8.75 6.78 -12.10
N LYS A 46 -8.13 6.13 -11.10
CA LYS A 46 -7.66 4.75 -11.26
C LYS A 46 -8.80 3.75 -11.33
N ALA A 47 -9.91 4.03 -10.66
CA ALA A 47 -11.11 3.21 -10.65
C ALA A 47 -11.86 3.19 -12.00
N GLU A 48 -11.51 4.06 -12.96
CA GLU A 48 -11.99 3.97 -14.33
C GLU A 48 -11.56 2.65 -15.03
N ASP A 49 -10.43 2.07 -14.59
CA ASP A 49 -10.03 0.73 -15.01
C ASP A 49 -10.80 -0.33 -14.20
N GLU A 50 -11.64 -1.11 -14.89
CA GLU A 50 -12.43 -2.18 -14.28
C GLU A 50 -11.59 -3.21 -13.49
N ASP A 51 -10.37 -3.50 -13.94
CA ASP A 51 -9.50 -4.45 -13.25
C ASP A 51 -8.90 -3.83 -11.99
N TYR A 52 -8.69 -2.52 -11.97
CA TYR A 52 -8.27 -1.79 -10.78
C TYR A 52 -9.42 -1.69 -9.78
N LEU A 53 -10.62 -1.34 -10.24
CA LEU A 53 -11.84 -1.30 -9.42
C LEU A 53 -12.10 -2.64 -8.73
N LYS A 54 -12.00 -3.76 -9.45
CA LYS A 54 -12.13 -5.12 -8.85
C LYS A 54 -11.10 -5.39 -7.75
N ARG A 55 -9.90 -4.80 -7.84
CA ARG A 55 -8.87 -4.93 -6.79
C ARG A 55 -9.23 -4.10 -5.56
N VAL A 56 -9.73 -2.87 -5.75
CA VAL A 56 -10.20 -2.00 -4.66
C VAL A 56 -11.31 -2.71 -3.89
N ILE A 57 -12.37 -3.14 -4.59
CA ILE A 57 -13.49 -3.89 -4.00
C ILE A 57 -13.01 -5.12 -3.23
N LYS A 58 -12.07 -5.86 -3.82
CA LYS A 58 -11.49 -7.04 -3.17
C LYS A 58 -10.76 -6.70 -1.87
N VAL A 59 -9.98 -5.62 -1.87
CA VAL A 59 -9.23 -5.18 -0.69
C VAL A 59 -10.17 -4.74 0.43
N GLU A 60 -11.15 -3.88 0.12
CA GLU A 60 -12.14 -3.38 1.08
C GLU A 60 -12.93 -4.52 1.72
N ALA A 61 -13.54 -5.37 0.90
CA ALA A 61 -14.34 -6.47 1.41
C ALA A 61 -13.51 -7.50 2.18
N SER A 62 -12.23 -7.69 1.83
CA SER A 62 -11.33 -8.59 2.58
C SER A 62 -10.94 -8.02 3.94
N ALA A 63 -10.68 -6.73 4.02
CA ALA A 63 -10.38 -6.05 5.27
C ALA A 63 -11.56 -6.08 6.24
N VAL A 64 -12.77 -5.79 5.74
CA VAL A 64 -14.02 -5.86 6.53
C VAL A 64 -14.32 -7.29 6.98
N THR A 65 -14.21 -8.27 6.08
CA THR A 65 -14.40 -9.70 6.42
C THR A 65 -13.47 -10.14 7.56
N ARG A 66 -12.22 -9.63 7.57
CA ARG A 66 -11.26 -9.92 8.63
C ARG A 66 -11.67 -9.32 9.96
N LEU A 67 -12.15 -8.08 9.96
CA LEU A 67 -12.62 -7.39 11.16
C LEU A 67 -13.85 -8.10 11.75
N ILE A 68 -14.83 -8.48 10.92
CA ILE A 68 -16.03 -9.22 11.38
C ILE A 68 -15.67 -10.60 11.95
N ARG A 69 -14.68 -11.29 11.37
CA ARG A 69 -14.24 -12.60 11.86
C ARG A 69 -13.48 -12.51 13.19
N ASN A 70 -12.89 -11.37 13.50
CA ASN A 70 -12.07 -11.17 14.68
C ASN A 70 -12.19 -9.73 15.22
N PRO A 71 -13.38 -9.36 15.74
CA PRO A 71 -13.66 -7.98 16.16
C PRO A 71 -12.76 -7.53 17.33
N ASP A 72 -12.41 -8.46 18.22
CA ASP A 72 -11.53 -8.22 19.37
C ASP A 72 -10.02 -8.29 19.05
N GLY A 73 -9.65 -8.61 17.80
CA GLY A 73 -8.25 -8.61 17.36
C GLY A 73 -7.36 -9.69 17.99
N TYR A 74 -7.92 -10.86 18.35
CA TYR A 74 -7.16 -11.99 18.88
C TYR A 74 -6.21 -12.56 17.83
N ILE A 75 -4.92 -12.69 18.16
CA ILE A 75 -3.86 -13.17 17.24
C ILE A 75 -3.55 -14.67 17.39
N GLY A 76 -4.34 -15.40 18.18
CA GLY A 76 -4.24 -16.86 18.38
C GLY A 76 -3.51 -17.30 19.66
N GLU A 77 -3.97 -18.40 20.26
CA GLU A 77 -3.34 -19.13 21.37
C GLU A 77 -2.09 -19.90 20.93
N THR A 78 -1.09 -19.99 21.81
CA THR A 78 0.07 -20.91 21.69
C THR A 78 0.07 -21.87 22.87
N ASP A 79 0.13 -23.17 22.58
CA ASP A 79 0.19 -24.27 23.52
C ASP A 79 1.34 -24.11 24.54
N GLY A 80 0.97 -24.13 25.83
CA GLY A 80 1.82 -24.60 26.91
C GLY A 80 2.54 -23.58 27.80
N ASN A 81 3.05 -22.45 27.30
CA ASN A 81 3.88 -21.55 28.15
C ASN A 81 4.19 -20.18 27.54
N TYR A 82 3.22 -19.31 27.15
CA TYR A 82 3.58 -17.94 26.76
C TYR A 82 2.54 -16.87 27.07
N SER A 83 3.07 -15.68 27.35
CA SER A 83 2.41 -14.42 27.68
C SER A 83 1.50 -13.91 26.55
N TYR A 84 0.30 -13.46 26.90
CA TYR A 84 -0.52 -12.63 26.01
C TYR A 84 0.19 -11.30 25.73
N GLN A 85 0.35 -10.94 24.46
CA GLN A 85 0.53 -9.54 24.07
C GLN A 85 -0.76 -9.09 23.39
N LEU A 86 -1.59 -8.36 24.14
CA LEU A 86 -2.74 -7.66 23.60
C LEU A 86 -2.22 -6.65 22.56
N ASN A 87 -2.65 -6.76 21.30
CA ASN A 87 -2.36 -5.72 20.33
C ASN A 87 -3.35 -4.57 20.56
N TRP A 88 -2.98 -3.65 21.43
CA TRP A 88 -3.78 -2.47 21.77
C TRP A 88 -4.15 -1.60 20.55
N ARG A 89 -3.49 -1.76 19.41
CA ARG A 89 -3.83 -1.09 18.15
C ARG A 89 -5.05 -1.69 17.43
N LEU A 90 -5.31 -2.99 17.61
CA LEU A 90 -6.49 -3.65 17.05
C LEU A 90 -7.74 -3.46 17.93
N ASN A 91 -7.55 -3.12 19.21
CA ASN A 91 -8.63 -2.97 20.19
C ASN A 91 -9.42 -1.64 20.08
N THR A 92 -9.21 -0.85 19.03
CA THR A 92 -10.01 0.37 18.77
C THR A 92 -11.18 0.12 17.81
N GLY A 93 -11.35 -1.09 17.27
CA GLY A 93 -12.35 -1.38 16.24
C GLY A 93 -12.09 -0.68 14.92
N ALA A 94 -10.88 -0.15 14.72
CA ALA A 94 -10.49 0.54 13.50
C ALA A 94 -10.09 -0.47 12.41
N ILE A 95 -10.50 -0.20 11.18
CA ILE A 95 -10.10 -1.00 10.03
C ILE A 95 -8.62 -0.73 9.69
N GLU A 96 -7.84 -1.80 9.57
CA GLU A 96 -6.46 -1.72 9.12
C GLU A 96 -6.37 -2.31 7.72
N ILE A 97 -5.67 -1.67 6.79
CA ILE A 97 -5.34 -2.28 5.49
C ILE A 97 -3.91 -2.82 5.56
N THR A 98 -3.74 -4.12 5.29
CA THR A 98 -2.44 -4.81 5.43
C THR A 98 -1.48 -4.46 4.30
N ASP A 99 -0.17 -4.62 4.53
CA ASP A 99 0.86 -4.40 3.49
C ASP A 99 0.62 -5.22 2.21
N LYS A 100 0.04 -6.43 2.33
CA LYS A 100 -0.29 -7.28 1.17
C LYS A 100 -1.43 -6.71 0.35
N GLU A 101 -2.44 -6.13 1.01
CA GLU A 101 -3.56 -5.46 0.38
C GLU A 101 -3.10 -4.18 -0.32
N TRP A 102 -2.24 -3.39 0.34
CA TRP A 102 -1.60 -2.23 -0.29
C TRP A 102 -0.79 -2.60 -1.54
N ALA A 103 -0.05 -3.71 -1.50
CA ALA A 103 0.68 -4.19 -2.66
C ALA A 103 -0.24 -4.57 -3.84
N GLN A 104 -1.48 -5.03 -3.57
CA GLN A 104 -2.45 -5.34 -4.63
C GLN A 104 -2.94 -4.07 -5.35
N LEU A 105 -3.01 -2.95 -4.64
CA LEU A 105 -3.33 -1.61 -5.17
C LEU A 105 -2.14 -0.93 -5.85
N GLY A 106 -0.99 -1.61 -5.95
CA GLY A 106 0.24 -1.09 -6.56
C GLY A 106 1.15 -0.32 -5.59
N LEU A 107 0.75 -0.16 -4.32
CA LEU A 107 1.54 0.46 -3.28
C LEU A 107 2.42 -0.59 -2.58
N SER A 108 3.34 -1.20 -3.33
CA SER A 108 4.39 -2.01 -2.71
C SER A 108 5.45 -1.10 -2.09
N ARG A 109 5.98 -1.43 -0.90
CA ARG A 109 7.23 -0.83 -0.40
C ARG A 109 8.39 -1.30 -1.29
N SER A 110 8.52 -0.74 -2.48
CA SER A 110 9.79 -0.81 -3.21
C SER A 110 10.79 0.06 -2.45
N VAL A 111 11.68 -0.57 -1.69
CA VAL A 111 12.90 0.09 -1.20
C VAL A 111 13.72 0.44 -2.44
N GLY A 112 13.51 1.64 -2.97
CA GLY A 112 14.44 2.22 -3.93
C GLY A 112 15.74 2.50 -3.20
N LEU A 113 16.78 1.70 -3.46
CA LEU A 113 18.12 2.01 -3.01
C LEU A 113 18.58 3.26 -3.77
N LEU A 114 18.31 4.44 -3.22
CA LEU A 114 18.99 5.67 -3.60
C LEU A 114 20.44 5.52 -3.12
N ASP A 115 21.30 4.97 -3.97
CA ASP A 115 22.75 4.93 -3.74
C ASP A 115 23.30 6.36 -3.86
N VAL A 116 23.09 7.17 -2.82
CA VAL A 116 23.73 8.48 -2.67
C VAL A 116 25.17 8.23 -2.23
N ARG A 117 25.97 7.62 -3.10
CA ARG A 117 27.39 7.44 -2.85
C ARG A 117 28.13 8.73 -3.22
N PRO A 118 28.83 9.39 -2.27
CA PRO A 118 29.67 10.53 -2.61
C PRO A 118 30.79 10.08 -3.54
N LEU A 119 30.95 10.78 -4.67
CA LEU A 119 32.05 10.55 -5.61
C LEU A 119 33.39 10.73 -4.90
N THR A 120 34.29 9.77 -5.09
CA THR A 120 35.64 9.85 -4.52
C THR A 120 36.45 10.96 -5.21
N PRO A 121 37.49 11.52 -4.54
CA PRO A 121 38.34 12.55 -5.14
C PRO A 121 38.96 12.14 -6.49
N GLY A 122 39.27 10.85 -6.69
CA GLY A 122 39.81 10.34 -7.94
C GLY A 122 38.80 10.32 -9.09
N GLU A 123 37.55 9.96 -8.82
CA GLU A 123 36.46 9.98 -9.80
C GLU A 123 36.11 11.42 -10.20
N ARG A 124 36.16 12.36 -9.25
CA ARG A 124 35.99 13.80 -9.51
C ARG A 124 37.09 14.36 -10.41
N ALA A 125 38.35 13.98 -10.17
CA ALA A 125 39.48 14.42 -10.98
C ALA A 125 39.40 13.89 -12.42
N ARG A 126 38.90 12.66 -12.60
CA ARG A 126 38.70 12.04 -13.92
C ARG A 126 37.55 12.70 -14.71
N ALA A 127 36.42 12.96 -14.07
CA ALA A 127 35.33 13.68 -14.71
C ALA A 127 35.74 15.11 -15.13
N ALA A 128 36.55 15.79 -14.32
CA ALA A 128 37.08 17.11 -14.64
C ALA A 128 38.09 17.06 -15.81
N SER A 129 38.93 16.03 -15.90
CA SER A 129 39.89 15.89 -17.00
C SER A 129 39.20 15.51 -18.32
N GLU A 130 38.14 14.69 -18.27
CA GLU A 130 37.31 14.34 -19.43
C GLU A 130 36.54 15.57 -19.95
N ALA A 131 36.00 16.41 -19.07
CA ALA A 131 35.39 17.68 -19.43
C ALA A 131 36.39 18.65 -20.08
N THR A 132 37.63 18.67 -19.58
CA THR A 132 38.69 19.58 -20.09
C THR A 132 39.30 19.08 -21.41
N GLY A 133 39.40 17.76 -21.60
CA GLY A 133 39.88 17.14 -22.84
C GLY A 133 38.96 17.39 -24.05
N TRP A 134 37.68 17.62 -23.81
CA TRP A 134 36.70 18.00 -24.84
C TRP A 134 36.88 19.45 -25.33
N ILE A 135 37.45 20.32 -24.50
CA ILE A 135 37.68 21.74 -24.82
C ILE A 135 38.89 21.89 -25.76
N HIS A 136 39.91 21.05 -25.61
CA HIS A 136 41.13 21.13 -26.43
C HIS A 136 40.95 20.53 -27.83
N THR A 137 40.14 19.48 -27.99
CA THR A 137 39.95 18.77 -29.26
C THR A 137 39.00 19.47 -30.25
N ARG A 138 38.14 20.40 -29.79
CA ARG A 138 37.27 21.19 -30.67
C ARG A 138 37.93 22.42 -31.31
N SER A 139 39.16 22.79 -30.92
CA SER A 139 39.84 23.96 -31.50
C SER A 139 40.57 23.70 -32.83
N CYS A 140 40.76 22.43 -33.22
CA CYS A 140 41.40 22.05 -34.49
C CYS A 140 40.38 21.46 -35.49
N SER A 141 39.41 22.24 -35.96
CA SER A 141 38.61 21.87 -37.15
C SER A 141 38.07 23.05 -37.96
N ALA A 142 38.73 24.21 -37.88
CA ALA A 142 38.43 25.35 -38.75
C ALA A 142 39.71 25.84 -39.42
N GLY A 143 39.95 25.41 -40.66
CA GLY A 143 40.98 26.02 -41.51
C GLY A 143 41.59 25.09 -42.55
N THR A 144 40.89 24.94 -43.68
CA THR A 144 41.35 25.17 -45.09
C THR A 144 40.65 24.22 -46.04
#